data_AF-A0A354SML9-F1
#
_entry.id   AF-A0A354SML9-F1
#
_cell.length_a   1.000
_cell.length_b   1.000
_cell.length_c   1.000
_cell.angle_alpha   90.00
_cell.angle_beta   90.00
_cell.angle_gamma   90.00
#
_symmetry.space_group_name_H-M   'P 1'
#
loop_
_entity.id
_entity.type
_entity.pdbx_description
1 polymer ?
#
loop_
_entity_poly.entity_id
_entity_poly.type
_entity_poly.pdbx_seq_one_letter_code
_entity_poly.pdbx_strand_id
1 'polypeptide(L)'
;MKRGRIYLTLLCSLLFIGLAQGQYKGCSSNERKNFSLESPKTWSNEVWKKSEKIYHKIIEHPFIQELANGSLDIEKFKCYLAQDEIYLGNYGRQMFKLVDMIEDSISKEMFRTFAKEGLEGEKSMHSLLIDRFKIDTAVNASYVTIAYNAHSQKAIESGSKEVAMSALLPCMWIYNEVGLYILD
;
A
#
# COMPACT_ATOMS: atom_id res chain seq x y z
N MET A 1 8.76 -27.47 3.90
CA MET A 1 7.85 -26.31 3.90
C MET A 1 8.67 -25.04 4.05
N LYS A 2 8.87 -24.27 2.97
CA LYS A 2 9.82 -23.16 2.90
C LYS A 2 9.32 -21.95 3.69
N ARG A 3 10.18 -21.38 4.53
CA ARG A 3 9.91 -20.21 5.43
C ARG A 3 9.44 -18.94 4.69
N GLY A 4 9.61 -18.84 3.36
CA GLY A 4 9.18 -17.69 2.55
C GLY A 4 7.66 -17.49 2.41
N ARG A 5 6.84 -18.55 2.58
CA ARG A 5 5.37 -18.41 2.45
C ARG A 5 4.72 -17.63 3.60
N ILE A 6 5.36 -17.53 4.76
CA ILE A 6 4.77 -16.84 5.92
C ILE A 6 4.79 -15.32 5.74
N TYR A 7 5.81 -14.77 5.06
CA TYR A 7 5.90 -13.34 4.80
C TYR A 7 4.90 -12.89 3.72
N LEU A 8 4.65 -13.76 2.73
CA LEU A 8 3.78 -13.45 1.58
C LEU A 8 2.29 -13.51 1.94
N THR A 9 1.91 -14.40 2.87
CA THR A 9 0.54 -14.43 3.39
C THR A 9 0.25 -13.20 4.26
N LEU A 10 1.23 -12.61 4.94
CA LEU A 10 0.99 -11.44 5.79
C LEU A 10 0.82 -10.13 4.99
N LEU A 11 1.51 -9.96 3.86
CA LEU A 11 1.36 -8.77 3.00
C LEU A 11 0.06 -8.76 2.15
N CYS A 12 -0.51 -9.93 1.83
CA CYS A 12 -1.71 -10.01 0.97
C CYS A 12 -3.02 -10.33 1.71
N SER A 13 -3.00 -10.89 2.93
CA SER A 13 -4.23 -11.44 3.53
C SER A 13 -5.12 -10.42 4.28
N LEU A 14 -4.72 -9.17 4.40
CA LEU A 14 -5.49 -8.15 5.14
C LEU A 14 -6.13 -7.08 4.24
N LEU A 15 -5.83 -7.07 2.94
CA LEU A 15 -6.43 -6.12 1.99
C LEU A 15 -7.84 -6.53 1.49
N PHE A 16 -8.47 -7.56 2.06
CA PHE A 16 -9.76 -8.07 1.56
C PHE A 16 -10.84 -8.40 2.59
N ILE A 17 -10.67 -8.09 3.88
CA ILE A 17 -11.69 -8.45 4.90
C ILE A 17 -12.70 -7.31 5.20
N GLY A 18 -12.51 -6.10 4.66
CA GLY A 18 -13.37 -4.94 4.96
C GLY A 18 -14.59 -4.68 4.05
N LEU A 19 -14.64 -5.18 2.81
CA LEU A 19 -15.64 -4.75 1.81
C LEU A 19 -16.54 -5.86 1.24
N ALA A 20 -16.74 -6.96 1.96
CA ALA A 20 -17.64 -8.04 1.51
C ALA A 20 -18.52 -8.62 2.64
N GLN A 21 -19.28 -7.76 3.34
CA GLN A 21 -20.49 -8.19 4.03
C GLN A 21 -21.70 -7.79 3.18
N GLY A 22 -22.00 -8.63 2.17
CA GLY A 22 -23.10 -8.40 1.23
C GLY A 22 -23.48 -9.67 0.46
N GLN A 23 -24.12 -10.62 1.14
CA GLN A 23 -24.91 -11.73 0.58
C GLN A 23 -24.22 -12.69 -0.41
N TYR A 24 -23.50 -13.70 0.11
CA TYR A 24 -23.28 -14.94 -0.65
C TYR A 24 -24.54 -15.82 -0.63
N LYS A 25 -25.35 -15.74 -1.69
CA LYS A 25 -26.16 -16.88 -2.14
C LYS A 25 -25.35 -17.61 -3.20
N GLY A 26 -25.13 -18.91 -2.99
CA GLY A 26 -24.31 -19.73 -3.86
C GLY A 26 -24.76 -19.71 -5.31
N CYS A 27 -23.79 -19.65 -6.23
CA CYS A 27 -24.01 -20.05 -7.61
C CYS A 27 -22.72 -20.66 -8.17
N SER A 28 -22.92 -21.65 -9.04
CA SER A 28 -21.96 -22.63 -9.51
C SER A 28 -20.77 -22.05 -10.30
N SER A 29 -19.71 -22.85 -10.35
CA SER A 29 -18.50 -22.66 -11.14
C SER A 29 -18.78 -22.66 -12.65
N ASN A 30 -19.30 -21.56 -13.23
CA ASN A 30 -19.25 -21.36 -14.68
C ASN A 30 -19.49 -19.94 -15.22
N GLU A 31 -19.05 -18.88 -14.54
CA GLU A 31 -19.07 -17.53 -15.13
C GLU A 31 -17.73 -16.79 -14.97
N ARG A 32 -16.67 -17.28 -15.65
CA ARG A 32 -15.63 -16.36 -16.14
C ARG A 32 -16.18 -15.61 -17.34
N LYS A 33 -17.00 -14.58 -17.09
CA LYS A 33 -17.34 -13.62 -18.13
C LYS A 33 -16.10 -12.78 -18.41
N ASN A 34 -15.68 -12.85 -19.67
CA ASN A 34 -14.64 -12.02 -20.26
C ASN A 34 -14.85 -10.55 -19.88
N PHE A 35 -14.02 -10.03 -18.98
CA PHE A 35 -13.85 -8.59 -18.83
C PHE A 35 -13.00 -8.14 -20.00
N SER A 36 -13.65 -7.72 -21.09
CA SER A 36 -12.98 -7.14 -22.25
C SER A 36 -12.27 -5.85 -21.81
N LEU A 37 -10.95 -5.90 -21.80
CA LEU A 37 -10.04 -4.80 -21.48
C LEU A 37 -10.02 -3.77 -22.62
N GLU A 38 -11.09 -3.02 -22.79
CA GLU A 38 -10.97 -1.64 -23.25
C GLU A 38 -11.61 -0.75 -22.19
N SER A 39 -10.94 -0.63 -21.05
CA SER A 39 -11.28 0.40 -20.07
C SER A 39 -11.13 1.76 -20.77
N PRO A 40 -12.08 2.69 -20.62
CA PRO A 40 -11.93 4.05 -21.15
C PRO A 40 -10.58 4.63 -20.71
N LYS A 41 -9.92 5.41 -21.57
CA LYS A 41 -8.65 6.08 -21.23
C LYS A 41 -8.87 7.02 -20.05
N THR A 42 -8.61 6.53 -18.84
CA THR A 42 -8.61 7.35 -17.63
C THR A 42 -7.26 8.01 -17.46
N TRP A 43 -7.24 9.16 -16.79
CA TRP A 43 -5.99 9.82 -16.41
C TRP A 43 -5.10 8.90 -15.54
N SER A 44 -5.69 8.09 -14.67
CA SER A 44 -4.96 7.11 -13.84
C SER A 44 -4.21 6.08 -14.69
N ASN A 45 -4.81 5.57 -15.76
CA ASN A 45 -4.16 4.64 -16.68
C ASN A 45 -3.00 5.30 -17.43
N GLU A 46 -3.15 6.57 -17.82
CA GLU A 46 -2.07 7.32 -18.48
C GLU A 46 -0.87 7.57 -17.56
N VAL A 47 -1.13 7.93 -16.30
CA VAL A 47 -0.09 8.13 -15.29
C VAL A 47 0.59 6.82 -14.92
N TRP A 48 -0.17 5.73 -14.77
CA TRP A 48 0.39 4.40 -14.55
C TRP A 48 1.36 4.02 -15.66
N LYS A 49 0.94 4.17 -16.93
CA LYS A 49 1.78 3.88 -18.09
C LYS A 49 3.08 4.70 -18.09
N LYS A 50 3.03 5.96 -17.65
CA LYS A 50 4.24 6.81 -17.50
C LYS A 50 5.15 6.33 -16.37
N SER A 51 4.57 5.74 -15.32
CA SER A 51 5.28 5.22 -14.15
C SER A 51 5.80 3.79 -14.32
N GLU A 52 5.43 3.07 -15.39
CA GLU A 52 5.87 1.68 -15.65
C GLU A 52 7.39 1.50 -15.51
N LYS A 53 8.19 2.43 -16.02
CA LYS A 53 9.66 2.35 -15.91
C LYS A 53 10.15 2.38 -14.46
N ILE A 54 9.44 3.09 -13.59
CA ILE A 54 9.74 3.15 -12.15
C ILE A 54 9.29 1.86 -11.49
N TYR A 55 8.08 1.38 -11.83
CA TYR A 55 7.58 0.09 -11.34
C TYR A 55 8.53 -1.07 -11.67
N HIS A 56 9.02 -1.17 -12.91
CA HIS A 56 10.00 -2.20 -13.29
C HIS A 56 11.28 -2.12 -12.45
N LYS A 57 11.80 -0.92 -12.18
CA LYS A 57 12.94 -0.73 -11.28
C LYS A 57 12.65 -1.16 -9.84
N ILE A 58 11.41 -1.01 -9.37
CA ILE A 58 10.99 -1.45 -8.03
C ILE A 58 11.02 -2.97 -7.96
N ILE A 59 10.39 -3.67 -8.91
CA ILE A 59 10.35 -5.13 -8.89
C ILE A 59 11.73 -5.74 -9.12
N GLU A 60 12.59 -5.12 -9.93
CA GLU A 60 13.99 -5.55 -10.14
C GLU A 60 14.93 -5.23 -8.97
N HIS A 61 14.47 -4.43 -7.99
CA HIS A 61 15.32 -4.03 -6.88
C HIS A 61 15.74 -5.25 -6.04
N PRO A 62 17.03 -5.37 -5.63
CA PRO A 62 17.51 -6.53 -4.88
C PRO A 62 16.69 -6.85 -3.63
N PHE A 63 16.23 -5.83 -2.91
CA PHE A 63 15.34 -6.02 -1.75
C PHE A 63 14.06 -6.79 -2.11
N ILE A 64 13.38 -6.43 -3.21
CA ILE A 64 12.14 -7.09 -3.63
C ILE A 64 12.43 -8.50 -4.13
N GLN A 65 13.51 -8.69 -4.88
CA GLN A 65 13.93 -10.02 -5.36
C GLN A 65 14.27 -10.98 -4.20
N GLU A 66 15.05 -10.50 -3.22
CA GLU A 66 15.41 -11.23 -2.00
C GLU A 66 14.17 -11.50 -1.11
N LEU A 67 13.22 -10.56 -1.04
CA LEU A 67 11.96 -10.75 -0.31
C LEU A 67 11.11 -11.83 -0.98
N ALA A 68 10.95 -11.76 -2.31
CA ALA A 68 10.15 -12.68 -3.11
C ALA A 68 10.64 -14.13 -3.01
N ASN A 69 11.96 -14.33 -3.10
CA ASN A 69 12.55 -15.67 -3.02
C ASN A 69 12.78 -16.16 -1.57
N GLY A 70 12.53 -15.30 -0.56
CA GLY A 70 12.69 -15.59 0.85
C GLY A 70 14.14 -15.67 1.33
N SER A 71 15.09 -15.05 0.64
CA SER A 71 16.51 -14.97 1.00
C SER A 71 16.89 -13.65 1.69
N LEU A 72 15.96 -12.69 1.79
CA LEU A 72 16.21 -11.39 2.41
C LEU A 72 16.79 -11.53 3.81
N ASP A 73 17.92 -10.85 4.03
CA ASP A 73 18.55 -10.76 5.34
C ASP A 73 17.55 -10.16 6.34
N ILE A 74 17.41 -10.83 7.48
CA ILE A 74 16.45 -10.40 8.49
C ILE A 74 16.72 -8.99 8.99
N GLU A 75 17.98 -8.56 9.12
CA GLU A 75 18.31 -7.21 9.58
C GLU A 75 17.93 -6.16 8.54
N LYS A 76 18.06 -6.46 7.23
CA LYS A 76 17.52 -5.58 6.17
C LYS A 76 16.00 -5.42 6.30
N PHE A 77 15.29 -6.52 6.57
CA PHE A 77 13.85 -6.50 6.77
C PHE A 77 13.46 -5.67 8.00
N LYS A 78 14.16 -5.84 9.14
CA LYS A 78 13.92 -5.04 10.34
C LYS A 78 14.15 -3.56 10.10
N CYS A 79 15.25 -3.19 9.42
CA CYS A 79 15.54 -1.81 9.06
C CYS A 79 14.44 -1.20 8.18
N TYR A 80 13.97 -1.95 7.18
CA TYR A 80 12.85 -1.53 6.34
C TYR A 80 11.59 -1.27 7.17
N LEU A 81 11.18 -2.24 8.00
CA LEU A 81 9.95 -2.11 8.80
C LEU A 81 10.03 -0.96 9.82
N ALA A 82 11.20 -0.74 10.43
CA ALA A 82 11.40 0.37 11.37
C ALA A 82 11.24 1.74 10.70
N GLN A 83 11.69 1.88 9.45
CA GLN A 83 11.46 3.09 8.66
C GLN A 83 10.02 3.21 8.18
N ASP A 84 9.39 2.09 7.82
CA ASP A 84 8.00 2.04 7.38
C ASP A 84 7.03 2.42 8.51
N GLU A 85 7.34 2.07 9.77
CA GLU A 85 6.58 2.53 10.95
C GLU A 85 6.53 4.07 11.05
N ILE A 86 7.67 4.73 10.79
CA ILE A 86 7.74 6.20 10.78
C ILE A 86 6.92 6.77 9.61
N TYR A 87 7.01 6.14 8.43
CA TYR A 87 6.22 6.51 7.26
C TYR A 87 4.72 6.39 7.54
N LEU A 88 4.24 5.24 8.03
CA LEU A 88 2.83 4.97 8.32
C LEU A 88 2.24 5.96 9.34
N GLY A 89 3.00 6.31 10.38
CA GLY A 89 2.59 7.32 11.34
C GLY A 89 2.33 8.69 10.70
N ASN A 90 3.14 9.08 9.71
CA ASN A 90 2.93 10.32 8.95
C ASN A 90 1.81 10.19 7.91
N TYR A 91 1.83 9.10 7.14
CA TYR A 91 0.83 8.78 6.12
C TYR A 91 -0.58 8.81 6.68
N GLY A 92 -0.81 8.24 7.87
CA GLY A 92 -2.14 8.26 8.47
C GLY A 92 -2.67 9.66 8.77
N ARG A 93 -1.83 10.54 9.34
CA ARG A 93 -2.19 11.95 9.55
C ARG A 93 -2.45 12.67 8.23
N GLN A 94 -1.63 12.39 7.23
CA GLN A 94 -1.73 12.98 5.90
C GLN A 94 -3.01 12.56 5.17
N MET A 95 -3.42 11.29 5.29
CA MET A 95 -4.67 10.79 4.74
C MET A 95 -5.89 11.47 5.36
N PHE A 96 -5.90 11.70 6.69
CA PHE A 96 -7.01 12.45 7.31
C PHE A 96 -7.03 13.92 6.87
N LYS A 97 -5.88 14.57 6.66
CA LYS A 97 -5.85 15.91 6.06
C LYS A 97 -6.42 15.92 4.65
N LEU A 98 -6.12 14.90 3.84
CA LEU A 98 -6.73 14.75 2.51
C LEU A 98 -8.26 14.61 2.60
N VAL A 99 -8.76 13.81 3.55
CA VAL A 99 -10.22 13.66 3.79
C VAL A 99 -10.88 15.01 4.07
N ASP A 100 -10.23 15.89 4.84
CA ASP A 100 -10.75 17.22 5.15
C ASP A 100 -10.86 18.13 3.91
N MET A 101 -10.02 17.91 2.89
CA MET A 101 -10.03 18.65 1.62
C MET A 101 -11.14 18.22 0.64
N ILE A 102 -11.80 17.09 0.91
CA ILE A 102 -12.90 16.60 0.07
C ILE A 102 -14.18 17.34 0.46
N GLU A 103 -14.94 17.85 -0.51
CA GLU A 103 -16.18 18.59 -0.24
C GLU A 103 -17.42 17.69 -0.29
N ASP A 104 -17.47 16.81 -1.29
CA ASP A 104 -18.57 15.86 -1.49
C ASP A 104 -18.67 14.89 -0.30
N SER A 105 -19.85 14.79 0.29
CA SER A 105 -20.07 14.03 1.53
C SER A 105 -19.89 12.52 1.34
N ILE A 106 -20.32 11.99 0.19
CA ILE A 106 -20.20 10.57 -0.14
C ILE A 106 -18.72 10.21 -0.28
N SER A 107 -17.99 10.98 -1.10
CA SER A 107 -16.55 10.79 -1.32
C SER A 107 -15.78 10.97 -0.01
N LYS A 108 -16.12 11.97 0.80
CA LYS A 108 -15.49 12.20 2.11
C LYS A 108 -15.60 10.98 3.01
N GLU A 109 -16.79 10.39 3.12
CA GLU A 109 -17.00 9.21 3.97
C GLU A 109 -16.29 7.97 3.42
N MET A 110 -16.27 7.80 2.10
CA MET A 110 -15.49 6.74 1.45
C MET A 110 -14.00 6.86 1.78
N PHE A 111 -13.40 8.06 1.60
CA PHE A 111 -11.99 8.28 1.90
C PHE A 111 -11.68 8.17 3.39
N ARG A 112 -12.60 8.60 4.26
CA ARG A 112 -12.47 8.44 5.72
C ARG A 112 -12.43 6.97 6.12
N THR A 113 -13.35 6.18 5.58
CA THR A 113 -13.41 4.73 5.82
C THR A 113 -12.14 4.07 5.32
N PHE A 114 -11.74 4.38 4.08
CA PHE A 114 -10.50 3.88 3.49
C PHE A 114 -9.26 4.20 4.35
N ALA A 115 -9.11 5.46 4.79
CA ALA A 115 -7.99 5.85 5.65
C ALA A 115 -8.00 5.10 6.98
N LYS A 116 -9.17 4.97 7.61
CA LYS A 116 -9.31 4.29 8.91
C LYS A 116 -8.98 2.80 8.79
N GLU A 117 -9.63 2.09 7.87
CA GLU A 117 -9.47 0.65 7.70
C GLU A 117 -8.06 0.29 7.23
N GLY A 118 -7.52 1.06 6.28
CA GLY A 118 -6.14 0.88 5.83
C GLY A 118 -5.14 1.02 6.97
N LEU A 119 -5.25 2.07 7.79
CA LEU A 119 -4.36 2.27 8.94
C LEU A 119 -4.52 1.19 10.01
N GLU A 120 -5.73 0.70 10.24
CA GLU A 120 -5.99 -0.35 11.23
C GLU A 120 -5.40 -1.69 10.78
N GLY A 121 -5.57 -2.05 9.51
CA GLY A 121 -4.97 -3.23 8.91
C GLY A 121 -3.44 -3.20 8.96
N GLU A 122 -2.84 -2.08 8.52
CA GLU A 122 -1.39 -1.89 8.54
C GLU A 122 -0.82 -1.94 9.96
N LYS A 123 -1.43 -1.25 10.92
CA LYS A 123 -0.99 -1.29 12.34
C LYS A 123 -1.06 -2.68 12.93
N SER A 124 -2.09 -3.45 12.60
CA SER A 124 -2.25 -4.82 13.10
C SER A 124 -1.13 -5.72 12.57
N MET A 125 -0.82 -5.60 11.27
CA MET A 125 0.29 -6.32 10.64
C MET A 125 1.64 -5.90 11.23
N HIS A 126 1.90 -4.59 11.33
CA HIS A 126 3.13 -4.03 11.90
C HIS A 126 3.35 -4.52 13.32
N SER A 127 2.34 -4.44 14.17
CA SER A 127 2.44 -4.89 15.57
C SER A 127 2.85 -6.36 15.67
N LEU A 128 2.28 -7.22 14.82
CA LEU A 128 2.63 -8.65 14.76
C LEU A 128 4.08 -8.85 14.33
N LEU A 129 4.53 -8.15 13.29
CA LEU A 129 5.89 -8.29 12.75
C LEU A 129 6.95 -7.72 13.70
N ILE A 130 6.68 -6.56 14.31
CA ILE A 130 7.54 -5.92 15.30
C ILE A 130 7.75 -6.85 16.49
N ASP A 131 6.67 -7.42 17.04
CA ASP A 131 6.77 -8.36 18.16
C ASP A 131 7.49 -9.65 17.76
N ARG A 132 7.16 -10.21 16.59
CA ARG A 132 7.75 -11.47 16.11
C ARG A 132 9.25 -11.37 15.89
N PHE A 133 9.71 -10.28 15.31
CA PHE A 133 11.12 -10.09 14.95
C PHE A 133 11.90 -9.23 15.93
N LYS A 134 11.26 -8.76 17.01
CA LYS A 134 11.85 -7.89 18.03
C LYS A 134 12.52 -6.66 17.39
N ILE A 135 11.74 -5.98 16.56
CA ILE A 135 12.19 -4.80 15.80
C ILE A 135 12.23 -3.60 16.74
N ASP A 136 13.38 -2.91 16.78
CA ASP A 136 13.45 -1.59 17.39
C ASP A 136 12.89 -0.55 16.43
N THR A 137 11.80 0.09 16.82
CA THR A 137 11.16 1.16 16.06
C THR A 137 11.53 2.56 16.55
N ALA A 138 12.30 2.66 17.65
CA ALA A 138 12.81 3.92 18.18
C ALA A 138 14.07 4.38 17.41
N VAL A 139 13.99 4.35 16.07
CA VAL A 139 15.07 4.72 15.16
C VAL A 139 14.87 6.12 14.60
N ASN A 140 15.97 6.74 14.16
CA ASN A 140 15.89 8.00 13.42
C ASN A 140 15.38 7.75 12.00
N ALA A 141 14.58 8.68 11.50
CA ALA A 141 14.11 8.65 10.11
C ALA A 141 15.31 8.78 9.15
N SER A 142 15.36 7.91 8.15
CA SER A 142 16.32 8.01 7.06
C SER A 142 16.04 9.23 6.20
N TYR A 143 17.04 9.67 5.43
CA TYR A 143 16.85 10.75 4.45
C TYR A 143 15.70 10.47 3.48
N VAL A 144 15.55 9.22 3.02
CA VAL A 144 14.48 8.82 2.10
C VAL A 144 13.12 8.96 2.76
N THR A 145 12.97 8.47 4.00
CA THR A 145 11.73 8.59 4.78
C THR A 145 11.33 10.04 5.00
N ILE A 146 12.30 10.89 5.37
CA ILE A 146 12.09 12.33 5.57
C ILE A 146 11.65 12.99 4.25
N ALA A 147 12.39 12.74 3.16
CA ALA A 147 12.12 13.32 1.86
C ALA A 147 10.74 12.92 1.31
N TYR A 148 10.35 11.65 1.48
CA TYR A 148 9.05 11.16 1.02
C TYR A 148 7.90 11.74 1.84
N ASN A 149 8.05 11.79 3.17
CA ASN A 149 7.06 12.43 4.04
C ASN A 149 6.90 13.93 3.72
N ALA A 150 8.02 14.63 3.47
CA ALA A 150 8.00 16.04 3.08
C ALA A 150 7.36 16.26 1.71
N HIS A 151 7.57 15.35 0.75
CA HIS A 151 6.92 15.40 -0.55
C HIS A 151 5.39 15.33 -0.41
N SER A 152 4.88 14.33 0.30
CA SER A 152 3.42 14.17 0.52
C SER A 152 2.84 15.30 1.36
N GLN A 153 3.57 15.79 2.37
CA GLN A 153 3.14 16.93 3.17
C GLN A 153 3.04 18.21 2.33
N LYS A 154 4.02 18.46 1.44
CA LYS A 154 3.98 19.59 0.49
C LYS A 154 2.82 19.49 -0.49
N ALA A 155 2.47 18.27 -0.94
CA ALA A 155 1.31 18.04 -1.80
C ALA A 155 0.00 18.45 -1.11
N ILE A 156 -0.15 18.13 0.18
CA ILE A 156 -1.29 18.56 1.00
C ILE A 156 -1.31 20.08 1.20
N GLU A 157 -0.16 20.67 1.52
CA GLU A 157 -0.01 22.12 1.73
C GLU A 157 -0.28 22.94 0.47
N SER A 158 -0.28 22.33 -0.72
CA SER A 158 -0.69 23.00 -1.96
C SER A 158 -2.16 23.41 -1.97
N GLY A 159 -3.00 22.81 -1.12
CA GLY A 159 -4.45 23.04 -1.07
C GLY A 159 -5.24 22.35 -2.19
N SER A 160 -4.58 21.73 -3.18
CA SER A 160 -5.27 20.94 -4.22
C SER A 160 -5.44 19.50 -3.77
N LYS A 161 -6.70 19.05 -3.67
CA LYS A 161 -7.04 17.66 -3.36
C LYS A 161 -6.52 16.71 -4.43
N GLU A 162 -6.51 17.12 -5.70
CA GLU A 162 -6.01 16.34 -6.82
C GLU A 162 -4.50 16.09 -6.69
N VAL A 163 -3.74 17.12 -6.31
CA VAL A 163 -2.30 17.01 -6.07
C VAL A 163 -2.03 16.13 -4.85
N ALA A 164 -2.75 16.33 -3.74
CA ALA A 164 -2.62 15.51 -2.53
C ALA A 164 -2.96 14.03 -2.80
N MET A 165 -4.04 13.74 -3.53
CA MET A 165 -4.42 12.39 -3.94
C MET A 165 -3.35 11.74 -4.81
N SER A 166 -2.79 12.49 -5.77
CA SER A 166 -1.74 11.99 -6.66
C SER A 166 -0.45 11.63 -5.93
N ALA A 167 -0.17 12.25 -4.77
CA ALA A 167 0.99 11.97 -3.96
C ALA A 167 0.76 10.81 -2.96
N LEU A 168 -0.46 10.70 -2.40
CA LEU A 168 -0.76 9.75 -1.33
C LEU A 168 -1.24 8.38 -1.83
N LEU A 169 -2.08 8.33 -2.86
CA LEU A 169 -2.70 7.07 -3.31
C LEU A 169 -1.79 6.09 -4.08
N PRO A 170 -0.65 6.49 -4.70
CA PRO A 170 0.17 5.53 -5.46
C PRO A 170 0.73 4.37 -4.62
N CYS A 171 0.92 4.53 -3.31
CA CYS A 171 1.55 3.49 -2.49
C CYS A 171 0.74 2.17 -2.49
N MET A 172 -0.58 2.26 -2.36
CA MET A 172 -1.47 1.09 -2.36
C MET A 172 -1.49 0.39 -3.72
N TRP A 173 -1.46 1.18 -4.79
CA TRP A 173 -1.39 0.63 -6.14
C TRP A 173 -0.07 -0.13 -6.34
N ILE A 174 1.07 0.50 -6.02
CA ILE A 174 2.38 -0.13 -6.19
C ILE A 174 2.51 -1.38 -5.31
N TYR A 175 2.04 -1.37 -4.07
CA TYR A 175 2.06 -2.54 -3.20
C TYR A 175 1.19 -3.69 -3.74
N ASN A 176 0.03 -3.40 -4.32
CA ASN A 176 -0.78 -4.41 -4.98
C ASN A 176 -0.03 -5.04 -6.17
N GLU A 177 0.53 -4.22 -7.06
CA GLU A 177 1.23 -4.73 -8.26
C GLU A 177 2.49 -5.52 -7.90
N VAL A 178 3.26 -5.05 -6.92
CA VAL A 178 4.41 -5.80 -6.38
C VAL A 178 3.95 -7.11 -5.74
N GLY A 179 2.84 -7.10 -4.98
CA GLY A 179 2.26 -8.31 -4.39
C GLY A 179 1.87 -9.35 -5.45
N LEU A 180 1.21 -8.92 -6.52
CA LEU A 180 0.87 -9.76 -7.67
C LEU A 180 2.13 -10.32 -8.34
N TYR A 181 3.13 -9.47 -8.59
CA TYR A 181 4.42 -9.90 -9.17
C TYR A 181 5.13 -10.98 -8.34
N ILE A 182 5.06 -10.92 -7.00
CA ILE A 182 5.70 -11.92 -6.14
C ILE A 182 4.90 -13.23 -6.09
N LEU A 183 3.58 -13.18 -6.32
CA LEU A 183 2.71 -14.37 -6.29
C LEU A 183 2.75 -15.19 -7.58
N ASP A 184 3.07 -14.55 -8.71
CA ASP A 184 3.24 -15.20 -10.02
C ASP A 184 4.45 -16.16 -10.06
#